data_AF-A0A1G3MDP2-F1
#
_entry.id   AF-A0A1G3MDP2-F1
#
_cell.length_a   1.000
_cell.length_b   1.000
_cell.length_c   1.000
_cell.angle_alpha   90.00
_cell.angle_beta   90.00
_cell.angle_gamma   90.00
#
_symmetry.space_group_name_H-M   'P 1'
#
loop_
_entity.id
_entity.type
_entity.pdbx_description
1 polymer ?
#
loop_
_entity_poly.entity_id
_entity_poly.type
_entity_poly.pdbx_seq_one_letter_code
_entity_poly.pdbx_strand_id
1 'polypeptide(L)'
;MGLTNFPNGISSFGVPVMGGGGIPASPGNFLFVDYANGDDGRSVKSNSAAHPLKTIAKAYDLARTNKDDVIVLVGSASHALTEMLTVAKNRVHFVGMDGAARMYGQNAKISLGVTTAATDLGAVLNTGVRNSFQNIKFTSANTKDESLYTFLDGGEYLSMVGCEIYKETDLDQTGASELVMNGDSAQLFNCTIGSLANAISGAIVRANVLMTKGVAGAGKVARDVTFDNCFFWKKAGHVNNRFVYGANADDVERMLLIRNSVFFSQKLSTAVPAQCVAFGAEQSAGYVLVDNCSSIGNTKLSTTTGVHITGAVPTYATSGIAVAS
;
A
#
# COMPACT_ATOMS: atom_id res chain seq x y z
N MET A 1 -5.61 -13.46 42.96
CA MET A 1 -4.87 -13.13 41.73
C MET A 1 -5.49 -11.89 41.14
N GLY A 2 -4.74 -10.80 41.03
CA GLY A 2 -5.24 -9.56 40.43
C GLY A 2 -5.63 -9.81 38.98
N LEU A 3 -6.79 -9.31 38.57
CA LEU A 3 -7.38 -9.53 37.25
C LEU A 3 -6.60 -8.86 36.10
N THR A 4 -5.47 -8.21 36.37
CA THR A 4 -4.77 -7.33 35.44
C THR A 4 -3.34 -7.05 35.90
N ASN A 5 -2.43 -6.85 34.94
CA ASN A 5 -1.03 -6.44 35.14
C ASN A 5 -0.86 -4.91 35.29
N PHE A 6 -1.96 -4.15 35.32
CA PHE A 6 -1.91 -2.70 35.50
C PHE A 6 -2.12 -2.35 36.98
N PRO A 7 -1.22 -1.55 37.59
CA PRO A 7 -1.26 -1.19 39.02
C PRO A 7 -2.59 -0.55 39.49
N ASN A 8 -3.43 -0.07 38.56
CA ASN A 8 -4.67 0.65 38.84
C ASN A 8 -5.96 -0.07 38.38
N GLY A 9 -5.94 -1.40 38.25
CA GLY A 9 -7.19 -2.18 38.19
C GLY A 9 -8.01 -2.07 36.89
N ILE A 10 -7.44 -1.55 35.80
CA ILE A 10 -8.09 -1.65 34.50
C ILE A 10 -8.00 -3.12 34.04
N SER A 11 -9.12 -3.82 34.12
CA SER A 11 -9.29 -5.13 33.49
C SER A 11 -9.92 -4.92 32.11
N SER A 12 -9.31 -5.54 31.11
CA SER A 12 -9.83 -5.58 29.76
C SER A 12 -10.49 -6.93 29.53
N PHE A 13 -11.78 -6.92 29.24
CA PHE A 13 -12.55 -8.12 28.89
C PHE A 13 -12.56 -8.34 27.37
N GLY A 14 -11.38 -8.33 26.75
CA GLY A 14 -11.19 -8.65 25.33
C GLY A 14 -10.97 -7.47 24.38
N VAL A 15 -11.11 -6.23 24.86
CA VAL A 15 -10.71 -5.01 24.12
C VAL A 15 -9.40 -4.50 24.70
N PRO A 16 -8.26 -4.57 24.00
CA PRO A 16 -6.99 -4.11 24.54
C PRO A 16 -7.12 -2.71 25.18
N VAL A 17 -6.54 -2.49 26.36
CA VAL A 17 -6.45 -1.15 26.98
C VAL A 17 -5.44 -0.33 26.17
N MET A 18 -5.75 -0.03 24.92
CA MET A 18 -4.82 0.47 23.92
C MET A 18 -5.38 1.76 23.33
N GLY A 19 -5.12 2.87 24.01
CA GLY A 19 -5.32 4.23 23.49
C GLY A 19 -4.04 4.87 22.93
N GLY A 20 -2.89 4.19 23.01
CA GLY A 20 -1.58 4.77 22.66
C GLY A 20 -0.73 4.00 21.65
N GLY A 21 -1.18 2.84 21.15
CA GLY A 21 -0.34 1.89 20.40
C GLY A 21 -0.69 1.69 18.92
N GLY A 22 -1.56 2.51 18.33
CA GLY A 22 -1.94 2.41 16.91
C GLY A 22 -2.95 1.30 16.56
N ILE A 23 -3.49 0.57 17.55
CA ILE A 23 -4.63 -0.32 17.35
C ILE A 23 -5.92 0.51 17.52
N PRO A 24 -6.85 0.50 16.53
CA PRO A 24 -8.07 1.30 16.62
C PRO A 24 -9.00 0.75 17.69
N ALA A 25 -9.65 1.66 18.42
CA ALA A 25 -10.81 1.29 19.22
C ALA A 25 -11.91 0.80 18.28
N SER A 26 -12.41 -0.42 18.52
CA SER A 26 -13.42 -1.05 17.67
C SER A 26 -14.47 -1.78 18.51
N PRO A 27 -15.75 -1.77 18.09
CA PRO A 27 -16.79 -2.64 18.65
C PRO A 27 -16.69 -4.10 18.18
N GLY A 28 -15.83 -4.39 17.21
CA GLY A 28 -15.62 -5.71 16.64
C GLY A 28 -14.71 -6.62 17.48
N ASN A 29 -14.50 -7.83 16.98
CA ASN A 29 -13.53 -8.77 17.54
C ASN A 29 -12.11 -8.34 17.20
N PHE A 30 -11.17 -8.60 18.10
CA PHE A 30 -9.73 -8.51 17.83
C PHE A 30 -9.18 -9.91 17.58
N LEU A 31 -8.67 -10.13 16.37
CA LEU A 31 -8.14 -11.41 15.88
C LEU A 31 -6.62 -11.31 15.76
N PHE A 32 -5.90 -11.83 16.74
CA PHE A 32 -4.44 -11.84 16.79
C PHE A 32 -3.87 -12.95 15.92
N VAL A 33 -2.89 -12.63 15.08
CA VAL A 33 -2.19 -13.54 14.18
C VAL A 33 -0.70 -13.50 14.46
N ASP A 34 -0.09 -14.66 14.70
CA ASP A 34 1.35 -14.85 14.81
C ASP A 34 1.72 -16.07 13.96
N TYR A 35 2.34 -15.82 12.81
CA TYR A 35 2.71 -16.88 11.88
C TYR A 35 3.68 -17.90 12.47
N ALA A 36 4.55 -17.47 13.40
CA ALA A 36 5.56 -18.34 13.99
C ALA A 36 4.98 -19.24 15.09
N ASN A 37 4.10 -18.70 15.94
CA ASN A 37 3.67 -19.36 17.18
C ASN A 37 2.16 -19.67 17.26
N GLY A 38 1.38 -19.25 16.26
CA GLY A 38 -0.08 -19.37 16.28
C GLY A 38 -0.62 -20.76 15.96
N ASP A 39 -1.93 -20.93 16.17
CA ASP A 39 -2.68 -22.15 15.87
C ASP A 39 -4.06 -21.82 15.27
N ASP A 40 -4.35 -22.34 14.07
CA ASP A 40 -5.60 -22.12 13.35
C ASP A 40 -6.77 -23.00 13.83
N GLY A 41 -6.53 -23.92 14.76
CA GLY A 41 -7.59 -24.65 15.47
C GLY A 41 -8.40 -23.77 16.43
N ARG A 42 -7.96 -22.54 16.70
CA ARG A 42 -8.60 -21.63 17.66
C ARG A 42 -9.87 -20.99 17.09
N SER A 43 -10.85 -20.81 17.97
CA SER A 43 -12.05 -20.00 17.74
C SER A 43 -11.81 -18.52 18.09
N VAL A 44 -12.74 -17.65 17.71
CA VAL A 44 -12.75 -16.23 18.12
C VAL A 44 -12.64 -16.07 19.64
N LYS A 45 -13.39 -16.87 20.42
CA LYS A 45 -13.42 -16.75 21.90
C LYS A 45 -12.09 -17.12 22.56
N SER A 46 -11.33 -18.00 21.93
CA SER A 46 -10.04 -18.50 22.41
C SER A 46 -8.85 -17.75 21.81
N ASN A 47 -9.09 -16.81 20.90
CA ASN A 47 -8.05 -16.01 20.28
C ASN A 47 -7.70 -14.82 21.18
N SER A 48 -6.41 -14.64 21.43
CA SER A 48 -5.87 -13.50 22.16
C SER A 48 -4.40 -13.30 21.79
N ALA A 49 -3.78 -12.21 22.26
CA ALA A 49 -2.36 -11.96 22.01
C ALA A 49 -1.43 -13.10 22.50
N ALA A 50 -1.79 -13.79 23.60
CA ALA A 50 -1.04 -14.95 24.10
C ALA A 50 -1.38 -16.27 23.38
N HIS A 51 -2.49 -16.26 22.64
CA HIS A 51 -3.11 -17.41 22.01
C HIS A 51 -3.53 -17.07 20.56
N PRO A 52 -2.58 -16.67 19.70
CA PRO A 52 -2.89 -16.16 18.38
C PRO A 52 -3.27 -17.28 17.40
N LEU A 53 -3.95 -16.90 16.32
CA LEU A 53 -4.12 -17.70 15.11
C LEU A 53 -2.79 -17.76 14.36
N LYS A 54 -2.61 -18.79 13.52
CA LYS A 54 -1.39 -18.96 12.74
C LYS A 54 -1.44 -18.17 11.44
N THR A 55 -2.57 -18.17 10.74
CA THR A 55 -2.67 -17.60 9.40
C THR A 55 -3.60 -16.40 9.34
N ILE A 56 -3.29 -15.50 8.41
CA ILE A 56 -4.17 -14.39 8.07
C ILE A 56 -5.46 -14.91 7.43
N ALA A 57 -5.38 -15.97 6.61
CA ALA A 57 -6.55 -16.60 6.00
C ALA A 57 -7.57 -17.02 7.07
N LYS A 58 -7.11 -17.70 8.13
CA LYS A 58 -8.00 -18.12 9.22
C LYS A 58 -8.61 -16.93 9.97
N ALA A 59 -7.81 -15.90 10.27
CA ALA A 59 -8.32 -14.68 10.92
C ALA A 59 -9.34 -13.98 10.03
N TYR A 60 -9.07 -13.88 8.73
CA TYR A 60 -9.97 -13.28 7.77
C TYR A 60 -11.28 -14.06 7.65
N ASP A 61 -11.25 -15.39 7.64
CA ASP A 61 -12.44 -16.24 7.63
C ASP A 61 -13.34 -15.98 8.85
N LEU A 62 -12.73 -15.84 10.03
CA LEU A 62 -13.44 -15.54 11.28
C LEU A 62 -13.94 -14.09 11.38
N ALA A 63 -13.34 -13.16 10.64
CA ALA A 63 -13.80 -11.77 10.58
C ALA A 63 -15.16 -11.69 9.89
N ARG A 64 -15.99 -10.73 10.31
CA ARG A 64 -17.36 -10.54 9.81
C ARG A 64 -17.47 -9.20 9.11
N THR A 65 -18.17 -9.19 7.99
CA THR A 65 -18.47 -7.95 7.27
C THR A 65 -19.29 -7.00 8.13
N ASN A 66 -19.00 -5.69 8.05
CA ASN A 66 -19.68 -4.61 8.76
C ASN A 66 -19.72 -4.76 10.29
N LYS A 67 -18.69 -5.39 10.88
CA LYS A 67 -18.54 -5.49 12.33
C LYS A 67 -17.32 -4.77 12.87
N ASP A 68 -16.56 -4.10 12.01
CA ASP A 68 -15.32 -3.40 12.37
C ASP A 68 -14.32 -4.38 13.03
N ASP A 69 -14.38 -5.67 12.69
CA ASP A 69 -13.45 -6.68 13.23
C ASP A 69 -12.01 -6.31 12.84
N VAL A 70 -11.07 -6.45 13.79
CA VAL A 70 -9.67 -6.03 13.66
C VAL A 70 -8.75 -7.24 13.64
N ILE A 71 -8.00 -7.42 12.57
CA ILE A 71 -6.96 -8.44 12.42
C ILE A 71 -5.62 -7.82 12.82
N VAL A 72 -5.06 -8.30 13.93
CA VAL A 72 -3.83 -7.78 14.53
C VAL A 72 -2.68 -8.71 14.18
N LEU A 73 -1.74 -8.24 13.37
CA LEU A 73 -0.56 -9.00 12.92
C LEU A 73 0.61 -8.76 13.88
N VAL A 74 1.05 -9.80 14.56
CA VAL A 74 2.24 -9.73 15.42
C VAL A 74 3.48 -9.55 14.54
N GLY A 75 4.27 -8.51 14.79
CA GLY A 75 5.54 -8.24 14.10
C GLY A 75 6.68 -9.12 14.62
N SER A 76 6.49 -10.43 14.70
CA SER A 76 7.52 -11.43 15.06
C SER A 76 8.11 -12.10 13.82
N ALA A 77 7.34 -12.18 12.73
CA ALA A 77 7.69 -12.86 11.49
C ALA A 77 6.92 -12.32 10.28
N SER A 78 7.31 -12.77 9.10
CA SER A 78 6.54 -12.57 7.87
C SER A 78 5.31 -13.48 7.88
N HIS A 79 4.13 -12.90 7.70
CA HIS A 79 2.87 -13.62 7.51
C HIS A 79 2.77 -14.05 6.06
N ALA A 80 3.29 -15.23 5.77
CA ALA A 80 3.33 -15.76 4.41
C ALA A 80 1.93 -16.23 3.96
N LEU A 81 1.54 -15.78 2.78
CA LEU A 81 0.34 -16.22 2.09
C LEU A 81 0.69 -17.38 1.14
N THR A 82 -0.21 -18.35 1.02
CA THR A 82 -0.12 -19.45 0.06
C THR A 82 -0.82 -19.15 -1.27
N GLU A 83 -1.72 -18.18 -1.26
CA GLU A 83 -2.52 -17.68 -2.37
C GLU A 83 -2.86 -16.20 -2.13
N MET A 84 -3.35 -15.48 -3.13
CA MET A 84 -3.74 -14.08 -2.98
C MET A 84 -4.84 -13.91 -1.93
N LEU A 85 -4.63 -13.01 -0.97
CA LEU A 85 -5.67 -12.64 0.00
C LEU A 85 -6.69 -11.69 -0.66
N THR A 86 -7.86 -12.22 -0.99
CA THR A 86 -8.99 -11.39 -1.47
C THR A 86 -9.79 -10.84 -0.30
N VAL A 87 -9.71 -9.53 -0.08
CA VAL A 87 -10.44 -8.80 0.96
C VAL A 87 -11.75 -8.25 0.37
N ALA A 88 -12.80 -9.09 0.37
CA ALA A 88 -14.15 -8.76 -0.11
C ALA A 88 -15.15 -8.32 0.98
N LYS A 89 -14.94 -8.73 2.24
CA LYS A 89 -15.69 -8.24 3.41
C LYS A 89 -15.49 -6.73 3.60
N ASN A 90 -16.51 -6.05 4.11
CA ASN A 90 -16.50 -4.61 4.35
C ASN A 90 -16.20 -4.32 5.82
N ARG A 91 -15.57 -3.17 6.09
CA ARG A 91 -15.22 -2.70 7.44
C ARG A 91 -14.46 -3.76 8.25
N VAL A 92 -13.38 -4.25 7.65
CA VAL A 92 -12.39 -5.10 8.31
C VAL A 92 -11.08 -4.32 8.34
N HIS A 93 -10.43 -4.32 9.50
CA HIS A 93 -9.24 -3.52 9.75
C HIS A 93 -8.03 -4.43 9.99
N PHE A 94 -6.93 -4.16 9.32
CA PHE A 94 -5.67 -4.88 9.50
C PHE A 94 -4.65 -3.94 10.14
N VAL A 95 -4.00 -4.41 11.21
CA VAL A 95 -3.03 -3.60 11.96
C VAL A 95 -1.78 -4.41 12.26
N GLY A 96 -0.62 -3.89 11.90
CA GLY A 96 0.67 -4.45 12.28
C GLY A 96 1.12 -3.96 13.67
N MET A 97 1.38 -4.92 14.56
CA MET A 97 1.93 -4.68 15.89
C MET A 97 3.45 -4.80 15.87
N ASP A 98 4.13 -3.68 15.57
CA ASP A 98 5.59 -3.60 15.38
C ASP A 98 6.26 -2.44 16.15
N GLY A 99 5.81 -2.21 17.39
CA GLY A 99 6.48 -1.36 18.40
C GLY A 99 6.53 0.15 18.16
N ALA A 100 6.39 0.63 16.93
CA ALA A 100 6.33 2.05 16.56
C ALA A 100 5.51 2.24 15.28
N ALA A 101 4.95 3.45 15.09
CA ALA A 101 4.34 3.85 13.83
C ALA A 101 5.46 4.16 12.81
N ARG A 102 5.83 3.17 12.00
CA ARG A 102 6.88 3.29 10.98
C ARG A 102 6.25 3.67 9.63
N MET A 103 6.99 4.41 8.81
CA MET A 103 6.61 4.65 7.40
C MET A 103 7.12 3.55 6.46
N TYR A 104 8.20 2.85 6.85
CA TYR A 104 8.83 1.74 6.14
C TYR A 104 9.57 0.83 7.14
N GLY A 105 9.89 -0.39 6.71
CA GLY A 105 10.65 -1.35 7.51
C GLY A 105 9.81 -2.00 8.62
N GLN A 106 8.50 -2.12 8.44
CA GLN A 106 7.62 -2.83 9.37
C GLN A 106 7.96 -4.32 9.39
N ASN A 107 8.08 -4.89 10.58
CA ASN A 107 8.26 -6.33 10.75
C ASN A 107 6.95 -7.11 10.62
N ALA A 108 5.81 -6.47 10.90
CA ALA A 108 4.50 -6.99 10.53
C ALA A 108 4.34 -6.92 9.00
N LYS A 109 4.66 -8.04 8.34
CA LYS A 109 4.72 -8.13 6.88
C LYS A 109 3.75 -9.18 6.35
N ILE A 110 2.93 -8.82 5.38
CA ILE A 110 2.16 -9.75 4.54
C ILE A 110 2.98 -10.00 3.28
N SER A 111 3.32 -11.26 3.01
CA SER A 111 4.15 -11.61 1.86
C SER A 111 3.56 -12.75 1.04
N LEU A 112 3.54 -12.60 -0.28
CA LEU A 112 3.24 -13.69 -1.20
C LEU A 112 4.53 -14.17 -1.89
N GLY A 113 4.80 -15.47 -1.77
CA GLY A 113 5.88 -16.13 -2.51
C GLY A 113 5.47 -16.47 -3.94
N VAL A 114 6.17 -17.41 -4.58
CA VAL A 114 5.78 -17.92 -5.90
C VAL A 114 4.55 -18.81 -5.76
N THR A 115 3.51 -18.54 -6.56
CA THR A 115 2.32 -19.38 -6.68
C THR A 115 2.17 -19.91 -8.10
N THR A 116 1.27 -20.85 -8.33
CA THR A 116 0.98 -21.42 -9.65
C THR A 116 -0.35 -20.93 -10.24
N ALA A 117 -1.19 -20.26 -9.45
CA ALA A 117 -2.51 -19.84 -9.86
C ALA A 117 -2.46 -18.53 -10.66
N ALA A 118 -3.01 -18.53 -11.88
CA ALA A 118 -3.13 -17.33 -12.73
C ALA A 118 -4.05 -16.25 -12.11
N THR A 119 -4.89 -16.62 -11.13
CA THR A 119 -5.76 -15.70 -10.42
C THR A 119 -5.05 -14.93 -9.31
N ASP A 120 -3.83 -15.34 -8.92
CA ASP A 120 -3.04 -14.64 -7.91
C ASP A 120 -2.31 -13.46 -8.54
N LEU A 121 -3.00 -12.35 -8.72
CA LEU A 121 -2.44 -11.15 -9.37
C LEU A 121 -1.42 -10.41 -8.47
N GLY A 122 -1.52 -10.60 -7.16
CA GLY A 122 -0.63 -10.02 -6.16
C GLY A 122 -0.86 -10.61 -4.77
N ALA A 123 -0.26 -10.03 -3.74
CA ALA A 123 -0.43 -10.52 -2.36
C ALA A 123 -1.84 -10.24 -1.82
N VAL A 124 -2.38 -9.06 -2.11
CA VAL A 124 -3.70 -8.64 -1.60
C VAL A 124 -4.51 -7.99 -2.71
N LEU A 125 -5.79 -8.38 -2.81
CA LEU A 125 -6.81 -7.71 -3.60
C LEU A 125 -7.94 -7.22 -2.69
N ASN A 126 -8.03 -5.91 -2.47
CA ASN A 126 -9.14 -5.29 -1.76
C ASN A 126 -10.28 -4.94 -2.72
N THR A 127 -11.44 -5.55 -2.53
CA THR A 127 -12.69 -5.23 -3.24
C THR A 127 -13.80 -4.79 -2.30
N GLY A 128 -13.60 -4.96 -0.99
CA GLY A 128 -14.52 -4.52 0.04
C GLY A 128 -14.50 -3.00 0.28
N VAL A 129 -15.46 -2.56 1.06
CA VAL A 129 -15.74 -1.15 1.37
C VAL A 129 -15.30 -0.80 2.79
N ARG A 130 -14.65 0.34 2.95
CA ARG A 130 -14.18 0.90 4.25
C ARG A 130 -13.25 -0.03 5.02
N ASN A 131 -12.42 -0.78 4.30
CA ASN A 131 -11.34 -1.54 4.90
C ASN A 131 -10.15 -0.62 5.21
N SER A 132 -9.36 -0.98 6.22
CA SER A 132 -8.14 -0.22 6.51
C SER A 132 -6.94 -1.11 6.77
N PHE A 133 -5.76 -0.62 6.41
CA PHE A 133 -4.49 -1.29 6.66
C PHE A 133 -3.53 -0.30 7.32
N GLN A 134 -2.94 -0.69 8.45
CA GLN A 134 -2.12 0.22 9.25
C GLN A 134 -0.84 -0.46 9.71
N ASN A 135 0.30 0.22 9.52
CA ASN A 135 1.60 -0.24 10.00
C ASN A 135 1.98 -1.65 9.50
N ILE A 136 1.73 -1.92 8.22
CA ILE A 136 1.99 -3.22 7.59
C ILE A 136 2.90 -3.02 6.38
N LYS A 137 3.85 -3.93 6.21
CA LYS A 137 4.58 -4.10 4.95
C LYS A 137 3.89 -5.15 4.07
N PHE A 138 3.70 -4.86 2.80
CA PHE A 138 3.20 -5.79 1.79
C PHE A 138 4.34 -6.10 0.83
N THR A 139 4.62 -7.38 0.60
CA THR A 139 5.56 -7.81 -0.44
C THR A 139 5.03 -8.93 -1.32
N SER A 140 5.47 -8.93 -2.58
CA SER A 140 5.23 -10.03 -3.50
C SER A 140 6.53 -10.36 -4.23
N ALA A 141 6.96 -11.61 -4.12
CA ALA A 141 8.06 -12.18 -4.88
C ALA A 141 7.56 -13.20 -5.91
N ASN A 142 6.25 -13.18 -6.20
CA ASN A 142 5.64 -14.08 -7.17
C ASN A 142 6.09 -13.72 -8.59
N THR A 143 6.51 -14.72 -9.37
CA THR A 143 6.98 -14.55 -10.76
C THR A 143 6.02 -15.17 -11.77
N LYS A 144 4.81 -15.57 -11.36
CA LYS A 144 3.78 -16.01 -12.28
C LYS A 144 3.40 -14.85 -13.20
N ASP A 145 3.24 -15.11 -14.49
CA ASP A 145 3.03 -14.08 -15.53
C ASP A 145 1.91 -13.07 -15.20
N GLU A 146 0.83 -13.53 -14.57
CA GLU A 146 -0.31 -12.70 -14.18
C GLU A 146 -0.07 -11.94 -12.86
N SER A 147 0.91 -12.36 -12.04
CA SER A 147 1.18 -11.83 -10.70
C SER A 147 2.05 -10.56 -10.70
N LEU A 148 1.71 -9.60 -11.54
CA LEU A 148 2.52 -8.38 -11.76
C LEU A 148 2.48 -7.37 -10.61
N TYR A 149 1.73 -7.63 -9.54
CA TYR A 149 1.42 -6.66 -8.50
C TYR A 149 1.73 -7.14 -7.07
N THR A 150 1.72 -6.22 -6.11
CA THR A 150 1.75 -6.56 -4.68
C THR A 150 0.42 -6.30 -4.00
N PHE A 151 -0.14 -5.10 -4.17
CA PHE A 151 -1.43 -4.74 -3.61
C PHE A 151 -2.34 -4.19 -4.70
N LEU A 152 -3.57 -4.67 -4.77
CA LEU A 152 -4.58 -4.17 -5.69
C LEU A 152 -5.76 -3.63 -4.88
N ASP A 153 -6.19 -2.40 -5.19
CA ASP A 153 -7.41 -1.83 -4.67
C ASP A 153 -8.42 -1.58 -5.78
N GLY A 154 -9.59 -2.21 -5.64
CA GLY A 154 -10.81 -1.95 -6.42
C GLY A 154 -12.03 -1.76 -5.51
N GLY A 155 -11.81 -1.53 -4.21
CA GLY A 155 -12.84 -1.30 -3.21
C GLY A 155 -13.32 0.16 -3.18
N GLU A 156 -13.95 0.53 -2.07
CA GLU A 156 -14.37 1.91 -1.81
C GLU A 156 -13.93 2.35 -0.41
N TYR A 157 -13.50 3.59 -0.25
CA TYR A 157 -13.08 4.18 1.02
C TYR A 157 -11.97 3.39 1.74
N LEU A 158 -11.03 2.84 0.99
CA LEU A 158 -9.81 2.26 1.55
C LEU A 158 -9.05 3.32 2.36
N SER A 159 -8.57 2.96 3.54
CA SER A 159 -7.63 3.78 4.32
C SER A 159 -6.33 3.02 4.59
N MET A 160 -5.20 3.48 4.06
CA MET A 160 -3.87 2.92 4.38
C MET A 160 -3.04 3.94 5.15
N VAL A 161 -2.45 3.54 6.28
CA VAL A 161 -1.64 4.44 7.12
C VAL A 161 -0.33 3.77 7.47
N GLY A 162 0.80 4.44 7.18
CA GLY A 162 2.12 3.94 7.59
C GLY A 162 2.43 2.56 7.01
N CYS A 163 1.99 2.28 5.78
CA CYS A 163 2.24 1.00 5.12
C CYS A 163 3.41 1.10 4.14
N GLU A 164 4.15 0.01 3.98
CA GLU A 164 5.15 -0.14 2.91
C GLU A 164 4.62 -1.13 1.87
N ILE A 165 4.67 -0.81 0.58
CA ILE A 165 4.22 -1.70 -0.50
C ILE A 165 5.37 -1.90 -1.48
N TYR A 166 5.76 -3.16 -1.71
CA TYR A 166 6.93 -3.49 -2.51
C TYR A 166 6.75 -4.75 -3.36
N LYS A 167 7.14 -4.68 -4.63
CA LYS A 167 7.12 -5.79 -5.59
C LYS A 167 8.57 -6.15 -5.90
N GLU A 168 8.99 -7.33 -5.47
CA GLU A 168 10.42 -7.72 -5.42
C GLU A 168 10.95 -8.18 -6.79
N THR A 169 10.04 -8.67 -7.63
CA THR A 169 10.29 -9.27 -8.94
C THR A 169 9.73 -8.40 -10.07
N ASP A 170 9.76 -8.92 -11.32
CA ASP A 170 9.16 -8.30 -12.50
C ASP A 170 9.69 -6.88 -12.73
N LEU A 171 10.99 -6.72 -12.49
CA LEU A 171 11.72 -5.45 -12.57
C LEU A 171 11.94 -5.00 -14.02
N ASP A 172 11.76 -5.91 -14.97
CA ASP A 172 11.88 -5.72 -16.42
C ASP A 172 10.52 -5.80 -17.14
N GLN A 173 9.41 -5.89 -16.42
CA GLN A 173 8.08 -6.03 -16.99
C GLN A 173 7.32 -4.69 -17.07
N THR A 174 6.79 -4.39 -18.25
CA THR A 174 5.84 -3.28 -18.42
C THR A 174 4.52 -3.64 -17.73
N GLY A 175 3.94 -2.68 -17.02
CA GLY A 175 2.68 -2.88 -16.31
C GLY A 175 2.82 -3.44 -14.90
N ALA A 176 3.98 -3.97 -14.50
CA ALA A 176 4.20 -4.36 -13.11
C ALA A 176 4.24 -3.14 -12.17
N SER A 177 3.71 -3.29 -10.96
CA SER A 177 3.66 -2.22 -9.97
C SER A 177 3.62 -2.73 -8.53
N GLU A 178 3.97 -1.87 -7.59
CA GLU A 178 3.74 -2.14 -6.17
C GLU A 178 2.25 -2.10 -5.83
N LEU A 179 1.58 -1.05 -6.31
CA LEU A 179 0.17 -0.79 -6.04
C LEU A 179 -0.60 -0.67 -7.36
N VAL A 180 -1.76 -1.29 -7.43
CA VAL A 180 -2.82 -0.96 -8.40
C VAL A 180 -3.89 -0.18 -7.65
N MET A 181 -4.25 0.99 -8.17
CA MET A 181 -5.22 1.89 -7.55
C MET A 181 -6.38 2.14 -8.51
N ASN A 182 -7.41 1.33 -8.39
CA ASN A 182 -8.69 1.47 -9.10
C ASN A 182 -9.88 1.61 -8.12
N GLY A 183 -9.59 1.90 -6.85
CA GLY A 183 -10.60 2.10 -5.82
C GLY A 183 -11.26 3.48 -5.89
N ASP A 184 -12.45 3.57 -5.31
CA ASP A 184 -13.20 4.82 -5.13
C ASP A 184 -12.90 5.40 -3.74
N SER A 185 -12.52 6.68 -3.69
CA SER A 185 -12.29 7.43 -2.46
C SER A 185 -11.22 6.83 -1.54
N ALA A 186 -10.21 6.16 -2.12
CA ALA A 186 -9.09 5.59 -1.39
C ALA A 186 -8.15 6.68 -0.85
N GLN A 187 -7.67 6.48 0.38
CA GLN A 187 -6.82 7.43 1.08
C GLN A 187 -5.59 6.72 1.65
N LEU A 188 -4.41 7.23 1.29
CA LEU A 188 -3.13 6.68 1.71
C LEU A 188 -2.32 7.77 2.41
N PHE A 189 -1.94 7.51 3.65
CA PHE A 189 -1.25 8.45 4.53
C PHE A 189 0.08 7.87 5.01
N ASN A 190 1.15 8.65 4.95
CA ASN A 190 2.44 8.25 5.52
C ASN A 190 2.99 6.91 4.98
N CYS A 191 2.60 6.54 3.76
CA CYS A 191 2.97 5.25 3.16
C CYS A 191 4.23 5.35 2.31
N THR A 192 4.98 4.25 2.21
CA THR A 192 6.12 4.09 1.30
C THR A 192 5.75 3.10 0.20
N ILE A 193 5.90 3.49 -1.06
CA ILE A 193 5.54 2.69 -2.22
C ILE A 193 6.76 2.55 -3.12
N GLY A 194 7.25 1.32 -3.29
CA GLY A 194 8.47 1.03 -4.02
C GLY A 194 9.68 0.80 -3.13
N SER A 195 10.86 0.79 -3.75
CA SER A 195 12.13 0.51 -3.09
C SER A 195 13.30 1.18 -3.83
N LEU A 196 14.36 1.45 -3.09
CA LEU A 196 15.64 1.93 -3.62
C LEU A 196 16.65 0.78 -3.83
N ALA A 197 16.32 -0.45 -3.40
CA ALA A 197 17.23 -1.57 -3.48
C ALA A 197 17.35 -2.14 -4.91
N ASN A 198 16.20 -2.44 -5.52
CA ASN A 198 16.12 -3.21 -6.75
C ASN A 198 16.08 -2.31 -7.99
N ALA A 199 17.03 -2.56 -8.90
CA ALA A 199 17.16 -1.85 -10.17
C ALA A 199 16.03 -2.22 -11.13
N ILE A 200 15.36 -1.20 -11.69
CA ILE A 200 14.43 -1.36 -12.80
C ILE A 200 15.19 -0.96 -14.07
N SER A 201 15.46 -1.90 -14.96
CA SER A 201 16.18 -1.65 -16.21
C SER A 201 15.25 -1.80 -17.43
N GLY A 202 15.69 -1.26 -18.57
CA GLY A 202 14.96 -1.39 -19.83
C GLY A 202 13.94 -0.28 -20.10
N ALA A 203 13.58 -0.16 -21.38
CA ALA A 203 12.69 0.89 -21.89
C ALA A 203 11.21 0.64 -21.59
N ILE A 204 10.90 0.25 -20.35
CA ILE A 204 9.60 -0.22 -19.91
C ILE A 204 8.84 0.80 -19.07
N VAL A 205 7.51 0.65 -19.02
CA VAL A 205 6.65 1.42 -18.11
C VAL A 205 6.31 0.54 -16.91
N ARG A 206 7.18 0.61 -15.89
CA ARG A 206 6.96 -0.02 -14.59
C ARG A 206 6.68 1.07 -13.55
N ALA A 207 5.46 1.13 -13.04
CA ALA A 207 5.01 2.17 -12.11
C ALA A 207 5.28 1.78 -10.65
N ASN A 208 5.20 2.74 -9.72
CA ASN A 208 4.94 2.42 -8.31
C ASN A 208 3.46 2.24 -8.04
N VAL A 209 2.66 3.15 -8.57
CA VAL A 209 1.20 3.09 -8.57
C VAL A 209 0.71 3.03 -10.01
N LEU A 210 0.03 1.95 -10.34
CA LEU A 210 -0.68 1.78 -11.61
C LEU A 210 -2.13 2.22 -11.42
N MET A 211 -2.55 3.18 -12.22
CA MET A 211 -3.91 3.74 -12.25
C MET A 211 -4.78 3.12 -13.34
N THR A 212 -4.19 2.30 -14.23
CA THR A 212 -4.90 1.69 -15.36
C THR A 212 -6.19 1.03 -14.91
N LYS A 213 -7.33 1.50 -15.43
CA LYS A 213 -8.65 1.00 -15.04
C LYS A 213 -8.82 -0.48 -15.36
N GLY A 214 -9.68 -1.15 -14.60
CA GLY A 214 -10.07 -2.53 -14.83
C GLY A 214 -9.08 -3.58 -14.30
N VAL A 215 -7.89 -3.17 -13.82
CA VAL A 215 -6.84 -4.10 -13.35
C VAL A 215 -7.23 -4.76 -12.03
N ALA A 216 -7.78 -4.01 -11.07
CA ALA A 216 -8.29 -4.57 -9.82
C ALA A 216 -9.71 -5.17 -9.93
N GLY A 217 -10.22 -5.36 -11.15
CA GLY A 217 -11.54 -5.92 -11.43
C GLY A 217 -12.31 -5.14 -12.49
N ALA A 218 -13.23 -5.81 -13.18
CA ALA A 218 -14.04 -5.20 -14.24
C ALA A 218 -14.81 -3.97 -13.73
N GLY A 219 -14.74 -2.86 -14.47
CA GLY A 219 -15.42 -1.60 -14.14
C GLY A 219 -14.82 -0.81 -12.98
N LYS A 220 -13.70 -1.26 -12.41
CA LYS A 220 -12.99 -0.54 -11.35
C LYS A 220 -12.09 0.55 -11.94
N VAL A 221 -12.11 1.73 -11.36
CA VAL A 221 -11.42 2.93 -11.85
C VAL A 221 -11.23 3.90 -10.69
N ALA A 222 -10.12 4.64 -10.71
CA ALA A 222 -9.79 5.57 -9.64
C ALA A 222 -10.76 6.76 -9.63
N ARG A 223 -11.39 6.98 -8.48
CA ARG A 223 -12.23 8.15 -8.19
C ARG A 223 -11.82 8.71 -6.84
N ASP A 224 -11.66 10.02 -6.75
CA ASP A 224 -11.46 10.74 -5.48
C ASP A 224 -10.31 10.18 -4.61
N VAL A 225 -9.24 9.73 -5.25
CA VAL A 225 -8.10 9.07 -4.59
C VAL A 225 -7.13 10.12 -4.04
N THR A 226 -6.64 9.91 -2.81
CA THR A 226 -5.66 10.79 -2.16
C THR A 226 -4.43 10.04 -1.67
N PHE A 227 -3.24 10.54 -2.02
CA PHE A 227 -1.96 10.19 -1.40
C PHE A 227 -1.44 11.41 -0.64
N ASP A 228 -1.16 11.28 0.65
CA ASP A 228 -0.72 12.38 1.50
C ASP A 228 0.49 11.96 2.35
N ASN A 229 1.55 12.76 2.28
CA ASN A 229 2.83 12.50 2.96
C ASN A 229 3.41 11.12 2.62
N CYS A 230 3.35 10.73 1.35
CA CYS A 230 3.83 9.45 0.88
C CYS A 230 5.25 9.55 0.29
N PHE A 231 6.01 8.46 0.43
CA PHE A 231 7.27 8.26 -0.28
C PHE A 231 7.05 7.33 -1.46
N PHE A 232 7.44 7.77 -2.65
CA PHE A 232 7.49 6.94 -3.84
C PHE A 232 8.96 6.71 -4.20
N TRP A 233 9.41 5.46 -4.08
CA TRP A 233 10.82 5.10 -4.21
C TRP A 233 11.07 4.24 -5.43
N LYS A 234 12.15 4.57 -6.13
CA LYS A 234 12.56 3.83 -7.31
C LYS A 234 14.08 3.84 -7.48
N LYS A 235 14.64 2.76 -8.00
CA LYS A 235 15.99 2.75 -8.56
C LYS A 235 15.88 2.62 -10.08
N ALA A 236 15.69 3.75 -10.75
CA ALA A 236 15.34 3.79 -12.16
C ALA A 236 16.57 3.63 -13.07
N GLY A 237 16.42 2.81 -14.11
CA GLY A 237 17.42 2.54 -15.13
C GLY A 237 17.02 3.02 -16.53
N HIS A 238 15.83 3.62 -16.69
CA HIS A 238 15.41 4.21 -17.97
C HIS A 238 14.49 5.42 -17.80
N VAL A 239 14.45 6.29 -18.82
CA VAL A 239 13.56 7.46 -18.89
C VAL A 239 12.07 7.12 -18.96
N ASN A 240 11.72 5.84 -19.20
CA ASN A 240 10.33 5.35 -19.34
C ASN A 240 9.75 4.85 -18.02
N ASN A 241 10.59 4.63 -17.00
CA ASN A 241 10.10 4.24 -15.69
C ASN A 241 9.25 5.39 -15.10
N ARG A 242 8.19 5.05 -14.35
CA ARG A 242 7.25 6.02 -13.76
C ARG A 242 7.05 5.72 -12.28
N PHE A 243 6.63 6.72 -11.51
CA PHE A 243 6.17 6.49 -10.14
C PHE A 243 4.66 6.31 -10.13
N VAL A 244 3.92 7.14 -10.85
CA VAL A 244 2.46 6.99 -11.05
C VAL A 244 2.16 6.96 -12.54
N TYR A 245 1.39 5.98 -12.98
CA TYR A 245 1.05 5.81 -14.39
C TYR A 245 -0.36 5.28 -14.64
N GLY A 246 -1.08 5.84 -15.62
CA GLY A 246 -2.25 5.21 -16.26
C GLY A 246 -2.04 5.12 -17.77
N ALA A 247 -2.53 4.06 -18.41
CA ALA A 247 -2.43 3.85 -19.85
C ALA A 247 -3.44 4.69 -20.67
N ASN A 248 -4.60 5.03 -20.12
CA ASN A 248 -5.75 5.57 -20.84
C ASN A 248 -6.17 6.96 -20.36
N ALA A 249 -7.01 7.62 -21.16
CA ALA A 249 -7.56 8.95 -20.91
C ALA A 249 -8.63 9.00 -19.79
N ASP A 250 -9.09 7.84 -19.33
CA ASP A 250 -10.17 7.69 -18.36
C ASP A 250 -9.78 6.75 -17.20
N ASP A 251 -8.47 6.61 -16.95
CA ASP A 251 -7.96 5.88 -15.80
C ASP A 251 -8.19 6.63 -14.48
N VAL A 252 -8.42 7.95 -14.54
CA VAL A 252 -8.90 8.78 -13.44
C VAL A 252 -10.22 9.42 -13.87
N GLU A 253 -11.32 9.04 -13.23
CA GLU A 253 -12.67 9.52 -13.60
C GLU A 253 -13.09 10.80 -12.86
N ARG A 254 -12.43 11.14 -11.76
CA ARG A 254 -12.71 12.36 -10.99
C ARG A 254 -11.42 13.04 -10.56
N MET A 255 -10.96 12.81 -9.34
CA MET A 255 -9.74 13.40 -8.83
C MET A 255 -8.74 12.34 -8.41
N LEU A 256 -7.48 12.54 -8.79
CA LEU A 256 -6.32 12.00 -8.10
C LEU A 256 -5.56 13.15 -7.46
N LEU A 257 -5.50 13.17 -6.13
CA LEU A 257 -4.73 14.15 -5.36
C LEU A 257 -3.48 13.48 -4.79
N ILE A 258 -2.31 13.98 -5.13
CA ILE A 258 -1.04 13.60 -4.51
C ILE A 258 -0.49 14.85 -3.85
N ARG A 259 -0.35 14.83 -2.52
CA ARG A 259 0.15 16.00 -1.79
C ARG A 259 1.21 15.68 -0.75
N ASN A 260 2.04 16.68 -0.45
CA ASN A 260 3.10 16.60 0.57
C ASN A 260 4.03 15.38 0.39
N SER A 261 4.12 14.86 -0.83
CA SER A 261 4.76 13.56 -1.10
C SER A 261 6.10 13.74 -1.81
N VAL A 262 6.96 12.73 -1.70
CA VAL A 262 8.31 12.76 -2.28
C VAL A 262 8.47 11.64 -3.29
N PHE A 263 8.82 12.01 -4.52
CA PHE A 263 9.25 11.09 -5.58
C PHE A 263 10.78 11.03 -5.59
N PHE A 264 11.35 9.91 -5.15
CA PHE A 264 12.79 9.73 -5.05
C PHE A 264 13.27 8.62 -5.98
N SER A 265 14.11 9.00 -6.95
CA SER A 265 14.81 8.05 -7.82
C SER A 265 16.28 7.97 -7.43
N GLN A 266 16.73 6.80 -6.98
CA GLN A 266 18.15 6.49 -6.94
C GLN A 266 18.65 6.20 -8.37
N LYS A 267 19.55 7.05 -8.84
CA LYS A 267 20.16 6.95 -10.16
C LYS A 267 21.02 5.69 -10.27
N LEU A 268 20.68 4.77 -11.18
CA LEU A 268 21.46 3.55 -11.46
C LEU A 268 22.55 3.76 -12.53
N SER A 269 22.44 4.80 -13.36
CA SER A 269 23.40 5.17 -14.43
C SER A 269 22.97 6.53 -15.03
N THR A 270 23.15 6.81 -16.33
CA THR A 270 22.71 8.07 -16.98
C THR A 270 21.19 8.26 -17.04
N ALA A 271 20.40 7.22 -16.80
CA ALA A 271 18.95 7.28 -16.91
C ALA A 271 18.28 7.90 -15.68
N VAL A 272 17.37 8.83 -15.96
CA VAL A 272 16.58 9.60 -15.01
C VAL A 272 15.15 9.54 -15.52
N PRO A 273 14.13 9.16 -14.71
CA PRO A 273 12.74 9.19 -15.16
C PRO A 273 12.38 10.55 -15.74
N ALA A 274 11.82 10.56 -16.96
CA ALA A 274 11.46 11.81 -17.63
C ALA A 274 10.38 12.59 -16.86
N GLN A 275 9.52 11.87 -16.14
CA GLN A 275 8.45 12.44 -15.33
C GLN A 275 8.06 11.48 -14.20
N CYS A 276 7.64 12.04 -13.05
CA CYS A 276 7.17 11.25 -11.91
C CYS A 276 5.78 10.66 -12.14
N VAL A 277 4.84 11.51 -12.55
CA VAL A 277 3.43 11.21 -12.81
C VAL A 277 3.17 11.36 -14.31
N ALA A 278 2.63 10.33 -14.95
CA ALA A 278 2.37 10.33 -16.39
C ALA A 278 1.12 9.54 -16.76
N PHE A 279 0.53 9.86 -17.91
CA PHE A 279 -0.51 9.01 -18.51
C PHE A 279 -0.22 8.77 -19.99
N GLY A 280 -0.68 7.64 -20.51
CA GLY A 280 -0.55 7.27 -21.92
C GLY A 280 -1.39 8.15 -22.86
N ALA A 281 -2.40 8.82 -22.32
CA ALA A 281 -3.24 9.79 -23.01
C ALA A 281 -3.63 10.95 -22.08
N GLU A 282 -4.03 12.07 -22.67
CA GLU A 282 -4.61 13.21 -21.95
C GLU A 282 -5.84 12.77 -21.16
N GLN A 283 -5.94 13.20 -19.90
CA GLN A 283 -7.09 12.87 -19.07
C GLN A 283 -8.35 13.61 -19.58
N SER A 284 -9.41 12.84 -19.81
CA SER A 284 -10.67 13.31 -20.41
C SER A 284 -11.87 13.24 -19.46
N ALA A 285 -11.76 12.44 -18.39
CA ALA A 285 -12.83 12.24 -17.42
C ALA A 285 -12.57 12.98 -16.10
N GLY A 286 -11.32 12.99 -15.64
CA GLY A 286 -10.91 13.58 -14.38
C GLY A 286 -9.63 14.40 -14.46
N TYR A 287 -9.16 14.84 -13.29
CA TYR A 287 -7.96 15.64 -13.12
C TYR A 287 -7.00 15.01 -12.11
N VAL A 288 -5.72 15.24 -12.35
CA VAL A 288 -4.66 14.88 -11.40
C VAL A 288 -4.06 16.15 -10.84
N LEU A 289 -4.02 16.26 -9.51
CA LEU A 289 -3.37 17.36 -8.82
C LEU A 289 -2.18 16.84 -8.01
N VAL A 290 -1.01 17.42 -8.29
CA VAL A 290 0.25 17.16 -7.57
C VAL A 290 0.59 18.42 -6.79
N ASP A 291 0.35 18.42 -5.49
CA ASP A 291 0.41 19.61 -4.63
C ASP A 291 1.52 19.51 -3.57
N ASN A 292 2.41 20.50 -3.52
CA ASN A 292 3.49 20.54 -2.52
C ASN A 292 4.34 19.24 -2.50
N CYS A 293 4.59 18.67 -3.68
CA CYS A 293 5.41 17.47 -3.84
C CYS A 293 6.84 17.80 -4.23
N SER A 294 7.78 16.97 -3.77
CA SER A 294 9.19 17.04 -4.15
C SER A 294 9.55 15.94 -5.15
N SER A 295 10.44 16.25 -6.08
CA SER A 295 11.01 15.29 -7.02
C SER A 295 12.53 15.33 -6.94
N ILE A 296 13.15 14.18 -6.65
CA ILE A 296 14.60 14.02 -6.53
C ILE A 296 15.04 12.92 -7.48
N GLY A 297 16.00 13.23 -8.35
CA GLY A 297 16.51 12.27 -9.34
C GLY A 297 15.57 12.00 -10.51
N ASN A 298 14.69 12.96 -10.85
CA ASN A 298 13.78 12.90 -12.02
C ASN A 298 13.82 14.22 -12.79
N THR A 299 13.49 14.21 -14.08
CA THR A 299 13.56 15.42 -14.92
C THR A 299 12.43 16.41 -14.61
N LYS A 300 11.20 15.91 -14.39
CA LYS A 300 10.01 16.73 -14.14
C LYS A 300 9.01 16.00 -13.23
N LEU A 301 8.09 16.73 -12.61
CA LEU A 301 6.95 16.12 -11.91
C LEU A 301 5.96 15.50 -12.90
N SER A 302 5.56 16.25 -13.94
CA SER A 302 4.78 15.73 -15.06
C SER A 302 4.93 16.64 -16.30
N THR A 303 4.66 16.08 -17.48
CA THR A 303 4.41 16.82 -18.73
C THR A 303 3.07 16.42 -19.37
N THR A 304 2.26 15.63 -18.68
CA THR A 304 1.02 15.08 -19.23
C THR A 304 -0.11 16.10 -19.12
N THR A 305 -0.85 16.33 -20.20
CA THR A 305 -2.03 17.19 -20.17
C THR A 305 -3.11 16.59 -19.25
N GLY A 306 -3.73 17.44 -18.43
CA GLY A 306 -4.66 17.01 -17.35
C GLY A 306 -3.98 16.72 -16.01
N VAL A 307 -2.65 16.85 -15.92
CA VAL A 307 -1.90 16.83 -14.65
C VAL A 307 -1.52 18.26 -14.26
N HIS A 308 -2.05 18.72 -13.13
CA HIS A 308 -1.81 20.03 -12.55
C HIS A 308 -0.78 19.92 -11.43
N ILE A 309 0.14 20.88 -11.37
CA ILE A 309 1.21 20.93 -10.35
C ILE A 309 1.05 22.24 -9.58
N THR A 310 0.97 22.16 -8.25
CA THR A 310 0.87 23.30 -7.33
C THR A 310 1.87 23.15 -6.17
N GLY A 311 2.06 24.23 -5.42
CA GLY A 311 3.17 24.37 -4.48
C GLY A 311 4.37 25.01 -5.18
N ALA A 312 5.07 25.90 -4.46
CA ALA A 312 6.11 26.73 -5.05
C ALA A 312 7.15 25.88 -5.78
N VAL A 313 7.44 26.20 -7.05
CA VAL A 313 8.64 25.71 -7.73
C VAL A 313 9.80 26.07 -6.80
N PRO A 314 10.56 25.10 -6.28
CA PRO A 314 11.71 25.47 -5.48
C PRO A 314 12.64 26.25 -6.41
N THR A 315 12.70 27.56 -6.23
CA THR A 315 13.63 28.41 -6.97
C THR A 315 14.83 28.59 -6.08
N TYR A 316 16.02 28.55 -6.67
CA TYR A 316 17.29 28.73 -5.96
C TYR A 316 17.26 29.87 -4.93
N ALA A 317 16.51 30.94 -5.24
CA ALA A 317 16.37 32.12 -4.40
C ALA A 317 15.53 31.95 -3.12
N THR A 318 14.67 30.93 -2.99
CA THR A 318 13.69 30.87 -1.88
C THR A 318 13.66 29.54 -1.11
N SER A 319 14.18 28.44 -1.66
CA SER A 319 13.88 27.10 -1.12
C SER A 319 15.03 26.09 -1.20
N GLY A 320 16.28 26.53 -1.38
CA GLY A 320 17.45 25.69 -1.13
C GLY A 320 17.56 24.46 -2.03
N ILE A 321 17.39 24.60 -3.34
CA ILE A 321 17.78 23.53 -4.28
C ILE A 321 19.30 23.31 -4.19
N ALA A 322 19.71 22.08 -3.90
CA ALA A 322 21.05 21.60 -4.22
C ALA A 322 21.13 21.38 -5.74
N VAL A 323 21.72 22.34 -6.46
CA VAL A 323 22.10 22.13 -7.85
C VAL A 323 23.35 21.25 -7.83
N ALA A 324 23.30 20.10 -8.49
CA ALA A 324 24.51 19.36 -8.80
C ALA A 324 25.36 20.25 -9.73
N SER A 325 26.43 20.82 -9.19
CA SER A 325 27.56 21.33 -9.97
C SER A 325 28.29 20.17 -10.65
#